data_AF-A0A3C1K7R0-F1
#
_entry.id   AF-A0A3C1K7R0-F1
#
_cell.length_a   1.000
_cell.length_b   1.000
_cell.length_c   1.000
_cell.angle_alpha   90.00
_cell.angle_beta   90.00
_cell.angle_gamma   90.00
#
_symmetry.space_group_name_H-M   'P 1'
#
loop_
_entity.id
_entity.type
_entity.pdbx_description
1 polymer ?
#
loop_
_entity_poly.entity_id
_entity_poly.type
_entity_poly.pdbx_seq_one_letter_code
_entity_poly.pdbx_strand_id
1 'polypeptide(L)'
;MPRKMPGNILIIILGLIVYAVYLIISAVVFLIQPIVIITIICGGMLIIYQIYSNLYFNSNDFKNIKDSIKDHTKNCNELNHHIEELKCSYVNIKSYDYGESHLYDNSNYNFKRKEWSKDFKSNLKHNCSATVCKNASTQPFKYLCKYFDIEINEETLSNFESVLNDFAAAEQGKILLQNERDLILNNISNSIPILIYSFSKNKLIKKLGLEAIDLSDLYFPIYTFQYVSPGGNSSSKCDIKLNIENLDKFIKHLHDLVKFRKSIEGQRALMTSNLREIIKIRDNYTCKKCGLSINDEKNLLLEIDHIVPLAKGGITSENNLQTLCWKCNRSKGSKVEARQIIFNMEKGIIDKKKL
;
A
#
# COMPACT_ATOMS: atom_id res chain seq x y z
N MET A 1 -0.48 58.98 60.29
CA MET A 1 0.33 59.84 59.39
C MET A 1 1.54 59.06 58.92
N PRO A 2 1.69 58.74 57.62
CA PRO A 2 2.90 58.07 57.14
C PRO A 2 4.06 59.08 57.06
N ARG A 3 5.22 58.73 57.61
CA ARG A 3 6.47 59.51 57.52
C ARG A 3 6.97 59.50 56.07
N LYS A 4 7.04 60.66 55.41
CA LYS A 4 7.69 60.79 54.09
C LYS A 4 9.18 60.52 54.23
N MET A 5 9.72 59.59 53.44
CA MET A 5 11.16 59.35 53.34
C MET A 5 11.88 60.60 52.80
N PRO A 6 13.07 60.94 53.29
CA PRO A 6 13.85 62.08 52.79
C PRO A 6 14.36 61.80 51.37
N GLY A 7 14.20 62.77 50.46
CA GLY A 7 14.49 62.63 49.02
C GLY A 7 15.91 62.16 48.68
N ASN A 8 16.89 62.40 49.57
CA ASN A 8 18.28 61.96 49.39
C ASN A 8 18.41 60.42 49.46
N ILE A 9 17.58 59.72 50.23
CA ILE A 9 17.60 58.24 50.32
C ILE A 9 17.07 57.62 49.03
N LEU A 10 16.05 58.21 48.42
CA LEU A 10 15.48 57.73 47.16
C LEU A 10 16.50 57.81 46.00
N ILE A 11 17.28 58.90 45.95
CA ILE A 11 18.33 59.10 44.93
C ILE A 11 19.46 58.07 45.11
N ILE A 12 19.86 57.77 46.35
CA ILE A 12 20.89 56.76 46.65
C ILE A 12 20.41 55.36 46.24
N ILE A 13 19.15 55.02 46.55
CA ILE A 13 18.56 53.73 46.16
C ILE A 13 18.49 53.61 44.63
N LEU A 14 18.07 54.67 43.92
CA LEU A 14 18.06 54.68 42.46
C LEU A 14 19.47 54.50 41.88
N GLY A 15 20.47 55.18 42.45
CA GLY A 15 21.87 55.05 42.04
C GLY A 15 22.42 53.64 42.25
N LEU A 16 22.09 52.99 43.36
CA LEU A 16 22.47 51.59 43.63
C LEU A 16 21.79 50.61 42.67
N ILE A 17 20.51 50.83 42.32
CA ILE A 17 19.81 50.00 41.33
C ILE A 17 20.46 50.16 39.95
N VAL A 18 20.75 51.38 39.52
CA VAL A 18 21.43 51.64 38.23
C VAL A 18 22.80 50.98 38.20
N TYR A 19 23.57 51.07 39.29
CA TYR A 19 24.89 50.43 39.39
C TYR A 19 24.78 48.89 39.38
N ALA A 20 23.80 48.32 40.08
CA ALA A 20 23.55 46.88 40.06
C ALA A 20 23.14 46.39 38.66
N VAL A 21 22.28 47.13 37.96
CA VAL A 21 21.90 46.83 36.57
C VAL A 21 23.13 46.90 35.64
N TYR A 22 23.99 47.90 35.80
CA TYR A 22 25.24 48.01 35.04
C TYR A 22 26.17 46.80 35.27
N LEU A 23 26.34 46.36 36.52
CA LEU A 23 27.13 45.18 36.84
C LEU A 23 26.54 43.90 36.22
N ILE A 24 25.22 43.75 36.25
CA ILE A 24 24.54 42.60 35.62
C ILE A 24 24.77 42.60 34.11
N ILE A 25 24.60 43.74 33.44
CA ILE A 25 24.82 43.86 31.99
C ILE A 25 26.28 43.54 31.64
N SER A 26 27.24 44.10 32.40
CA SER A 26 28.66 43.84 32.18
C SER A 26 29.03 42.36 32.36
N ALA A 27 28.48 41.70 33.39
CA ALA A 27 28.66 40.27 33.61
C ALA A 27 28.06 39.43 32.48
N VAL A 28 26.87 39.80 31.98
CA VAL A 28 26.22 39.13 30.83
C VAL A 28 27.06 39.29 29.55
N VAL A 29 27.58 40.48 29.27
CA VAL A 29 28.46 40.72 28.10
C VAL A 29 29.74 39.89 28.19
N PHE A 30 30.37 39.84 29.37
CA PHE A 30 31.58 39.04 29.61
C PHE A 30 31.33 37.55 29.37
N LEU A 31 30.15 37.04 29.74
CA LEU A 31 29.75 35.64 29.49
C LEU A 31 29.45 35.35 28.02
N ILE A 32 28.89 36.31 27.27
CA ILE A 32 28.49 36.13 25.86
C ILE A 32 29.68 36.32 24.90
N GLN A 33 30.63 37.21 25.21
CA GLN A 33 31.78 37.52 24.35
C GLN A 33 32.59 36.30 23.88
N PRO A 34 32.97 35.31 24.73
CA PRO A 34 33.68 34.12 24.26
C PRO A 34 32.82 33.26 23.31
N ILE A 35 31.51 33.20 23.53
CA ILE A 35 30.58 32.47 22.65
C ILE A 35 30.55 33.12 21.26
N VAL A 36 30.50 34.45 21.21
CA VAL A 36 30.55 35.20 19.95
C VAL A 36 31.88 34.99 19.23
N ILE A 37 33.01 35.00 19.94
CA ILE A 37 34.33 34.74 19.33
C ILE A 37 34.41 33.31 18.79
N ILE A 38 33.96 32.30 19.55
CA ILE A 38 33.94 30.90 19.12
C ILE A 38 33.06 30.73 17.88
N THR A 39 31.86 31.31 17.86
CA THR A 39 30.96 31.23 16.70
C THR A 39 31.54 31.87 15.45
N ILE A 40 32.24 33.01 15.57
CA ILE A 40 32.94 33.65 14.45
C ILE A 40 34.08 32.76 13.94
N ILE A 41 34.89 32.19 14.82
CA ILE A 41 36.00 31.29 14.45
C ILE A 41 35.45 30.02 13.76
N CYS A 42 34.41 29.40 14.33
CA CYS A 42 33.75 28.25 13.72
C CYS A 42 33.16 28.58 12.35
N GLY A 43 32.51 29.75 12.21
CA GLY A 43 31.99 30.23 10.94
C GLY A 43 33.10 30.43 9.90
N GLY A 44 34.20 31.07 10.29
CA GLY A 44 35.37 31.25 9.42
C GLY A 44 35.98 29.92 8.97
N MET A 45 36.14 28.96 9.89
CA MET A 45 36.63 27.61 9.57
C MET A 45 35.70 26.87 8.60
N LEU A 46 34.38 27.01 8.73
CA LEU A 46 33.41 26.43 7.79
C LEU A 46 33.53 27.03 6.38
N ILE A 47 33.73 28.35 6.28
CA ILE A 47 33.91 29.03 4.99
C ILE A 47 35.21 28.57 4.33
N ILE A 48 36.32 28.52 5.08
CA ILE A 48 37.61 28.03 4.59
C ILE A 48 37.47 26.58 4.10
N TYR A 49 36.79 25.73 4.85
CA TYR A 49 36.52 24.35 4.44
C TYR A 49 35.68 24.26 3.17
N GLN A 50 34.66 25.11 3.00
CA GLN A 50 33.86 25.14 1.77
C GLN A 50 34.70 25.54 0.54
N ILE A 51 35.60 26.52 0.69
CA ILE A 51 36.54 26.93 -0.36
C ILE A 51 37.47 25.76 -0.70
N TYR A 52 38.12 25.16 0.30
CA TYR A 52 38.97 23.99 0.14
C TYR A 52 38.24 22.84 -0.58
N SER A 53 37.02 22.52 -0.14
CA SER A 53 36.17 21.49 -0.74
C SER A 53 35.91 21.76 -2.23
N ASN A 54 35.60 23.01 -2.59
CA ASN A 54 35.33 23.38 -3.98
C ASN A 54 36.58 23.31 -4.85
N LEU A 55 37.74 23.73 -4.32
CA LEU A 55 39.02 23.62 -5.02
C LEU A 55 39.38 22.16 -5.30
N TYR A 56 39.23 21.28 -4.31
CA TYR A 56 39.48 19.86 -4.48
C TYR A 56 38.58 19.23 -5.55
N PHE A 57 37.27 19.47 -5.52
CA PHE A 57 36.36 18.88 -6.50
C PHE A 57 36.56 19.39 -7.94
N ASN A 58 37.30 20.48 -8.14
CA ASN A 58 37.67 21.00 -9.46
C ASN A 58 39.10 20.61 -9.88
N SER A 59 39.86 19.92 -9.01
CA SER A 59 41.25 19.52 -9.28
C SER A 59 41.34 18.42 -10.34
N ASN A 60 42.52 18.27 -10.95
CA ASN A 60 42.78 17.18 -11.89
C ASN A 60 42.83 15.82 -11.18
N ASP A 61 43.32 15.76 -9.94
CA ASP A 61 43.34 14.53 -9.15
C ASP A 61 41.93 13.96 -8.96
N PHE A 62 40.97 14.82 -8.61
CA PHE A 62 39.58 14.40 -8.46
C PHE A 62 38.96 13.97 -9.79
N LYS A 63 39.26 14.66 -10.90
CA LYS A 63 38.81 14.27 -12.24
C LYS A 63 39.36 12.90 -12.63
N ASN A 64 40.64 12.63 -12.39
CA ASN A 64 41.26 11.33 -12.67
C ASN A 64 40.60 10.19 -11.88
N ILE A 65 40.28 10.42 -10.60
CA ILE A 65 39.54 9.47 -9.76
C ILE A 65 38.13 9.26 -10.32
N LYS A 66 37.44 10.33 -10.72
CA LYS A 66 36.11 10.24 -11.30
C LYS A 66 36.11 9.45 -12.62
N ASP A 67 37.10 9.69 -13.47
CA ASP A 67 37.25 9.00 -14.75
C ASP A 67 37.60 7.52 -14.56
N SER A 68 38.40 7.17 -13.54
CA SER A 68 38.77 5.76 -13.27
C SER A 68 37.60 4.90 -12.79
N ILE A 69 36.58 5.50 -12.16
CA ILE A 69 35.37 4.78 -11.69
C ILE A 69 34.14 5.02 -12.57
N LYS A 70 34.31 5.63 -13.75
CA LYS A 70 33.20 6.09 -14.60
C LYS A 70 32.26 4.95 -14.99
N ASP A 71 32.81 3.81 -15.41
CA ASP A 71 32.01 2.65 -15.83
C ASP A 71 31.25 2.03 -14.65
N HIS A 72 31.90 1.92 -13.48
CA HIS A 72 31.25 1.46 -12.24
C HIS A 72 30.11 2.39 -11.83
N THR A 73 30.32 3.70 -11.92
CA THR A 73 29.31 4.71 -11.61
C THR A 73 28.12 4.61 -12.56
N LYS A 74 28.38 4.41 -13.86
CA LYS A 74 27.35 4.21 -14.88
C LYS A 74 26.52 2.96 -14.58
N ASN A 75 27.17 1.82 -14.34
CA ASN A 75 26.49 0.57 -14.02
C ASN A 75 25.65 0.68 -12.74
N CYS A 76 26.20 1.31 -11.69
CA CYS A 76 25.47 1.59 -10.44
C CYS A 76 24.20 2.42 -10.68
N ASN A 77 24.28 3.45 -11.53
CA ASN A 77 23.13 4.29 -11.83
C ASN A 77 22.10 3.55 -12.70
N GLU A 78 22.52 2.77 -13.69
CA GLU A 78 21.63 1.91 -14.49
C GLU A 78 20.89 0.89 -13.63
N LEU A 79 21.59 0.23 -12.70
CA LEU A 79 20.98 -0.67 -11.72
C LEU A 79 20.00 0.07 -10.79
N ASN A 80 20.37 1.27 -10.33
CA ASN A 80 19.47 2.11 -9.51
C ASN A 80 18.17 2.42 -10.26
N HIS A 81 18.25 2.84 -11.53
CA HIS A 81 17.08 3.12 -12.36
C HIS A 81 16.19 1.89 -12.55
N HIS A 82 16.81 0.72 -12.79
CA HIS A 82 16.07 -0.53 -12.90
C HIS A 82 15.36 -0.91 -11.58
N ILE A 83 16.02 -0.71 -10.44
CA ILE A 83 15.40 -0.94 -9.11
C ILE A 83 14.20 0.00 -8.92
N GLU A 84 14.30 1.27 -9.31
CA GLU A 84 13.18 2.22 -9.23
C GLU A 84 12.01 1.83 -10.14
N GLU A 85 12.28 1.24 -11.32
CA GLU A 85 11.25 0.68 -12.19
C GLU A 85 10.53 -0.50 -11.53
N LEU A 86 11.26 -1.46 -10.96
CA LEU A 86 10.70 -2.62 -10.26
C LEU A 86 9.83 -2.23 -9.05
N LYS A 87 10.22 -1.17 -8.32
CA LYS A 87 9.40 -0.64 -7.22
C LYS A 87 8.04 -0.15 -7.67
N CYS A 88 7.89 0.24 -8.94
CA CYS A 88 6.65 0.75 -9.51
C CYS A 88 5.73 -0.36 -10.07
N SER A 89 6.14 -1.62 -10.01
CA SER A 89 5.32 -2.78 -10.39
C SER A 89 4.19 -2.99 -9.38
N TYR A 90 3.05 -2.33 -9.58
CA TYR A 90 1.87 -2.49 -8.73
C TYR A 90 0.73 -3.14 -9.49
N VAL A 91 -0.01 -4.03 -8.83
CA VAL A 91 -1.35 -4.40 -9.28
C VAL A 91 -2.26 -3.21 -9.01
N ASN A 92 -3.01 -2.78 -10.04
CA ASN A 92 -3.91 -1.63 -9.96
C ASN A 92 -5.18 -1.96 -9.17
N ILE A 93 -5.04 -2.08 -7.86
CA ILE A 93 -6.09 -2.42 -6.91
C ILE A 93 -6.67 -1.13 -6.36
N LYS A 94 -8.00 -1.01 -6.38
CA LYS A 94 -8.68 0.20 -5.90
C LYS A 94 -9.84 -0.18 -4.99
N SER A 95 -10.10 0.67 -4.01
CA SER A 95 -11.39 0.63 -3.32
C SER A 95 -12.50 0.90 -4.34
N TYR A 96 -13.66 0.26 -4.14
CA TYR A 96 -14.82 0.48 -5.00
C TYR A 96 -15.16 1.97 -5.08
N ASP A 97 -15.26 2.48 -6.31
CA ASP A 97 -15.75 3.83 -6.56
C ASP A 97 -17.28 3.86 -6.48
N TYR A 98 -17.79 4.51 -5.43
CA TYR A 98 -19.23 4.69 -5.22
C TYR A 98 -19.73 6.05 -5.73
N GLY A 99 -18.89 6.79 -6.48
CA GLY A 99 -19.17 8.13 -6.99
C GLY A 99 -18.89 9.25 -5.99
N GLU A 100 -19.24 10.47 -6.38
CA GLU A 100 -19.07 11.68 -5.58
C GLU A 100 -20.36 12.07 -4.85
N SER A 101 -20.24 12.47 -3.59
CA SER A 101 -21.36 12.92 -2.77
C SER A 101 -20.88 13.92 -1.73
N HIS A 102 -21.78 14.81 -1.31
CA HIS A 102 -21.53 15.77 -0.24
C HIS A 102 -22.44 15.48 0.94
N LEU A 103 -21.85 15.41 2.14
CA LEU A 103 -22.58 15.26 3.39
C LEU A 103 -22.70 16.64 4.05
N TYR A 104 -23.93 17.06 4.33
CA TYR A 104 -24.20 18.30 5.07
C TYR A 104 -24.54 17.97 6.53
N ASP A 105 -23.87 18.65 7.46
CA ASP A 105 -24.17 18.55 8.88
C ASP A 105 -25.16 19.65 9.30
N ASN A 106 -26.39 19.24 9.59
CA ASN A 106 -27.44 20.12 10.08
C ASN A 106 -27.61 20.05 11.61
N SER A 107 -26.60 19.55 12.34
CA SER A 107 -26.69 19.43 13.79
C SER A 107 -26.73 20.81 14.46
N ASN A 108 -27.69 21.00 15.38
CA ASN A 108 -27.83 22.23 16.18
C ASN A 108 -26.72 22.40 17.23
N TYR A 109 -25.84 21.40 17.33
CA TYR A 109 -24.74 21.37 18.27
C TYR A 109 -23.47 21.71 17.50
N ASN A 110 -22.70 22.70 17.98
CA ASN A 110 -21.47 23.19 17.33
C ASN A 110 -20.31 22.17 17.44
N PHE A 111 -20.51 20.96 16.93
CA PHE A 111 -19.52 19.90 16.91
C PHE A 111 -18.41 20.27 15.94
N LYS A 112 -17.17 20.36 16.45
CA LYS A 112 -16.00 20.72 15.64
C LYS A 112 -15.51 19.62 14.69
N ARG A 113 -16.16 18.43 14.70
CA ARG A 113 -15.93 17.20 13.90
C ARG A 113 -14.57 17.11 13.18
N LYS A 114 -13.47 17.21 13.94
CA LYS A 114 -12.12 17.42 13.42
C LYS A 114 -11.64 16.31 12.47
N GLU A 115 -12.12 15.09 12.68
CA GLU A 115 -11.70 13.95 11.87
C GLU A 115 -12.44 13.87 10.53
N TRP A 116 -13.62 14.48 10.39
CA TRP A 116 -14.33 14.53 9.10
C TRP A 116 -13.59 15.42 8.10
N SER A 117 -13.03 16.55 8.55
CA SER A 117 -12.26 17.45 7.70
C SER A 117 -10.93 16.88 7.18
N LYS A 118 -10.46 15.76 7.75
CA LYS A 118 -9.24 15.06 7.34
C LYS A 118 -9.53 13.89 6.40
N ASP A 119 -10.81 13.61 6.15
CA ASP A 119 -11.24 12.46 5.38
C ASP A 119 -11.19 12.76 3.87
N PHE A 120 -10.02 12.58 3.28
CA PHE A 120 -9.85 12.65 1.83
C PHE A 120 -10.12 11.29 1.20
N LYS A 121 -10.84 11.30 0.07
CA LYS A 121 -11.00 10.10 -0.77
C LYS A 121 -9.65 9.72 -1.39
N SER A 122 -9.30 8.45 -1.26
CA SER A 122 -8.11 7.86 -1.88
C SER A 122 -8.46 6.44 -2.31
N ASN A 123 -7.95 6.01 -3.47
CA ASN A 123 -8.21 4.67 -4.01
C ASN A 123 -7.60 3.55 -3.14
N LEU A 124 -6.62 3.89 -2.29
CA LEU A 124 -6.01 2.95 -1.34
C LEU A 124 -6.69 2.98 0.03
N LYS A 125 -7.72 3.80 0.19
CA LYS A 125 -8.46 3.96 1.44
C LYS A 125 -9.90 3.53 1.27
N HIS A 126 -10.39 2.72 2.20
CA HIS A 126 -11.79 2.36 2.31
C HIS A 126 -12.36 2.91 3.62
N ASN A 127 -13.23 3.91 3.51
CA ASN A 127 -13.97 4.45 4.65
C ASN A 127 -15.09 3.50 5.03
N CYS A 128 -15.12 3.07 6.29
CA CYS A 128 -15.94 1.95 6.75
C CYS A 128 -16.44 2.13 8.20
N SER A 129 -17.33 1.22 8.63
CA SER A 129 -17.80 1.19 10.02
C SER A 129 -16.72 0.70 10.99
N ALA A 130 -16.88 1.00 12.28
CA ALA A 130 -15.99 0.52 13.34
C ALA A 130 -15.81 -1.01 13.30
N THR A 131 -16.92 -1.74 13.08
CA THR A 131 -16.92 -3.20 12.99
C THR A 131 -16.14 -3.70 11.77
N VAL A 132 -16.29 -3.06 10.61
CA VAL A 132 -15.54 -3.42 9.41
C VAL A 132 -14.04 -3.15 9.62
N CYS A 133 -13.67 -1.98 10.17
CA CYS A 133 -12.29 -1.67 10.49
C CYS A 133 -11.69 -2.69 11.48
N LYS A 134 -12.45 -3.08 12.51
CA LYS A 134 -12.01 -4.10 13.48
C LYS A 134 -11.85 -5.47 12.83
N ASN A 135 -12.80 -5.90 12.01
CA ASN A 135 -12.72 -7.20 11.35
C ASN A 135 -11.65 -7.25 10.26
N ALA A 136 -11.35 -6.14 9.60
CA ALA A 136 -10.20 -6.03 8.70
C ALA A 136 -8.90 -6.26 9.46
N SER A 137 -8.78 -5.78 10.70
CA SER A 137 -7.58 -6.04 11.51
C SER A 137 -7.44 -7.51 11.94
N THR A 138 -8.53 -8.28 12.02
CA THR A 138 -8.49 -9.70 12.41
C THR A 138 -8.40 -10.65 11.22
N GLN A 139 -8.98 -10.28 10.07
CA GLN A 139 -8.99 -11.07 8.83
C GLN A 139 -8.58 -10.19 7.63
N PRO A 140 -7.32 -9.70 7.58
CA PRO A 140 -6.90 -8.65 6.65
C PRO A 140 -7.10 -9.04 5.19
N PHE A 141 -6.64 -10.21 4.78
CA PHE A 141 -6.72 -10.65 3.38
C PHE A 141 -8.15 -10.85 2.88
N LYS A 142 -9.02 -11.43 3.72
CA LYS A 142 -10.44 -11.59 3.40
C LYS A 142 -11.12 -10.25 3.17
N TYR A 143 -10.82 -9.27 4.02
CA TYR A 143 -11.41 -7.93 3.91
C TYR A 143 -10.79 -7.13 2.76
N LEU A 144 -9.49 -7.31 2.50
CA LEU A 144 -8.82 -6.74 1.33
C LEU A 144 -9.53 -7.20 0.05
N CYS A 145 -9.71 -8.52 -0.15
CA CYS A 145 -10.41 -9.02 -1.34
C CYS A 145 -11.85 -8.51 -1.43
N LYS A 146 -12.54 -8.34 -0.30
CA LYS A 146 -13.93 -7.91 -0.26
C LYS A 146 -14.14 -6.44 -0.64
N TYR A 147 -13.24 -5.54 -0.26
CA TYR A 147 -13.47 -4.09 -0.36
C TYR A 147 -12.58 -3.36 -1.37
N PHE A 148 -11.57 -4.05 -1.93
CA PHE A 148 -10.59 -3.49 -2.86
C PHE A 148 -10.63 -4.13 -4.26
N ASP A 149 -11.82 -4.57 -4.72
CA ASP A 149 -12.04 -5.06 -6.08
C ASP A 149 -11.01 -6.09 -6.58
N ILE A 150 -10.68 -7.07 -5.74
CA ILE A 150 -9.74 -8.14 -6.08
C ILE A 150 -10.53 -9.38 -6.48
N GLU A 151 -10.43 -9.73 -7.77
CA GLU A 151 -11.02 -10.96 -8.28
C GLU A 151 -10.24 -12.20 -7.84
N ILE A 152 -10.95 -13.30 -7.54
CA ILE A 152 -10.34 -14.57 -7.14
C ILE A 152 -10.23 -15.46 -8.37
N ASN A 153 -9.18 -15.27 -9.16
CA ASN A 153 -8.88 -16.04 -10.37
C ASN A 153 -7.35 -16.23 -10.54
N GLU A 154 -6.95 -17.08 -11.50
CA GLU A 154 -5.52 -17.40 -11.73
C GLU A 154 -4.72 -16.24 -12.30
N GLU A 155 -5.35 -15.38 -13.10
CA GLU A 155 -4.73 -14.18 -13.66
C GLU A 155 -4.33 -13.20 -12.55
N THR A 156 -5.25 -12.93 -11.63
CA THR A 156 -5.02 -12.05 -10.48
C THR A 156 -3.91 -12.62 -9.60
N LEU A 157 -3.92 -13.93 -9.34
CA LEU A 157 -2.85 -14.61 -8.60
C LEU A 157 -1.49 -14.42 -9.28
N SER A 158 -1.40 -14.66 -10.59
CA SER A 158 -0.18 -14.50 -11.36
C SER A 158 0.35 -13.05 -11.36
N ASN A 159 -0.55 -12.07 -11.41
CA ASN A 159 -0.18 -10.65 -11.30
C ASN A 159 0.46 -10.33 -9.94
N PHE A 160 -0.10 -10.85 -8.83
CA PHE A 160 0.51 -10.66 -7.51
C PHE A 160 1.85 -11.38 -7.37
N GLU A 161 1.98 -12.58 -7.93
CA GLU A 161 3.26 -13.31 -7.96
C GLU A 161 4.34 -12.53 -8.73
N SER A 162 3.99 -11.93 -9.87
CA SER A 162 4.90 -11.05 -10.61
C SER A 162 5.36 -9.86 -9.76
N VAL A 163 4.42 -9.17 -9.09
CA VAL A 163 4.75 -8.05 -8.20
C VAL A 163 5.64 -8.48 -7.04
N LEU A 164 5.40 -9.65 -6.45
CA LEU A 164 6.26 -10.20 -5.39
C LEU A 164 7.69 -10.41 -5.89
N ASN A 165 7.84 -10.97 -7.09
CA ASN A 165 9.15 -11.19 -7.71
C ASN A 165 9.88 -9.86 -7.97
N ASP A 166 9.19 -8.87 -8.51
CA ASP A 166 9.75 -7.54 -8.77
C ASP A 166 10.19 -6.85 -7.47
N PHE A 167 9.37 -6.92 -6.41
CA PHE A 167 9.72 -6.37 -5.10
C PHE A 167 10.90 -7.11 -4.45
N ALA A 168 10.95 -8.43 -4.56
CA ALA A 168 12.06 -9.22 -4.05
C ALA A 168 13.37 -8.89 -4.79
N ALA A 169 13.30 -8.76 -6.12
CA ALA A 169 14.43 -8.35 -6.94
C ALA A 169 14.88 -6.92 -6.62
N ALA A 170 13.96 -5.98 -6.39
CA ALA A 170 14.27 -4.62 -5.99
C ALA A 170 15.00 -4.57 -4.63
N GLU A 171 14.50 -5.28 -3.62
CA GLU A 171 15.13 -5.33 -2.29
C GLU A 171 16.52 -5.98 -2.33
N GLN A 172 16.68 -7.08 -3.07
CA GLN A 172 17.98 -7.69 -3.29
C GLN A 172 18.93 -6.74 -4.05
N GLY A 173 18.41 -6.07 -5.08
CA GLY A 173 19.14 -5.08 -5.87
C GLY A 173 19.67 -3.92 -5.02
N LYS A 174 18.86 -3.41 -4.08
CA LYS A 174 19.30 -2.36 -3.14
C LYS A 174 20.52 -2.78 -2.33
N ILE A 175 20.53 -4.01 -1.81
CA ILE A 175 21.65 -4.54 -1.03
C ILE A 175 22.91 -4.65 -1.90
N LEU A 176 22.77 -5.19 -3.11
CA LEU A 176 23.89 -5.30 -4.05
C LEU A 176 24.46 -3.93 -4.42
N LEU A 177 23.58 -2.97 -4.70
CA LEU A 177 23.96 -1.60 -5.05
C LEU A 177 24.66 -0.87 -3.90
N GLN A 178 24.20 -1.05 -2.65
CA GLN A 178 24.89 -0.53 -1.46
C GLN A 178 26.30 -1.11 -1.33
N ASN A 179 26.41 -2.44 -1.41
CA ASN A 179 27.70 -3.14 -1.28
C ASN A 179 28.68 -2.68 -2.36
N GLU A 180 28.24 -2.58 -3.61
CA GLU A 180 29.08 -2.11 -4.71
C GLU A 180 29.57 -0.68 -4.49
N ARG A 181 28.69 0.22 -4.02
CA ARG A 181 29.09 1.60 -3.68
C ARG A 181 30.10 1.66 -2.57
N ASP A 182 29.90 0.90 -1.50
CA ASP A 182 30.84 0.88 -0.39
C ASP A 182 32.20 0.32 -0.83
N LEU A 183 32.22 -0.69 -1.71
CA LEU A 183 33.45 -1.19 -2.33
C LEU A 183 34.15 -0.12 -3.17
N ILE A 184 33.42 0.60 -4.04
CA ILE A 184 33.99 1.70 -4.84
C ILE A 184 34.60 2.75 -3.91
N LEU A 185 33.84 3.21 -2.90
CA LEU A 185 34.29 4.25 -1.96
C LEU A 185 35.51 3.81 -1.15
N ASN A 186 35.56 2.54 -0.72
CA ASN A 186 36.71 1.99 0.00
C ASN A 186 37.95 1.91 -0.89
N ASN A 187 37.81 1.51 -2.15
CA ASN A 187 38.94 1.42 -3.09
C ASN A 187 39.58 2.79 -3.38
N ILE A 188 38.77 3.85 -3.45
CA ILE A 188 39.26 5.21 -3.70
C ILE A 188 39.60 5.99 -2.42
N SER A 189 39.31 5.43 -1.23
CA SER A 189 39.42 6.12 0.06
C SER A 189 40.81 6.70 0.32
N ASN A 190 41.87 5.95 0.02
CA ASN A 190 43.27 6.40 0.19
C ASN A 190 43.67 7.52 -0.78
N SER A 191 42.94 7.67 -1.89
CA SER A 191 43.21 8.70 -2.90
C SER A 191 42.45 10.01 -2.63
N ILE A 192 41.57 10.03 -1.61
CA ILE A 192 40.74 11.18 -1.26
C ILE A 192 41.23 11.78 0.06
N PRO A 193 41.33 13.12 0.18
CA PRO A 193 41.65 13.75 1.45
C PRO A 193 40.65 13.38 2.55
N ILE A 194 41.18 13.02 3.73
CA ILE A 194 40.40 12.58 4.90
C ILE A 194 39.31 13.61 5.26
N LEU A 195 39.64 14.90 5.21
CA LEU A 195 38.70 15.99 5.46
C LEU A 195 37.49 16.00 4.50
N ILE A 196 37.66 15.56 3.26
CA ILE A 196 36.56 15.44 2.29
C ILE A 196 35.77 14.16 2.55
N TYR A 197 36.46 13.05 2.77
CA TYR A 197 35.82 11.76 3.01
C TYR A 197 34.94 11.77 4.28
N SER A 198 35.40 12.39 5.37
CA SER A 198 34.68 12.44 6.65
C SER A 198 33.59 13.51 6.71
N PHE A 199 33.88 14.74 6.28
CA PHE A 199 32.94 15.88 6.46
C PHE A 199 32.08 16.18 5.23
N SER A 200 32.40 15.63 4.06
CA SER A 200 31.69 15.88 2.78
C SER A 200 31.27 14.60 2.05
N LYS A 201 31.05 13.47 2.75
CA LYS A 201 30.72 12.17 2.12
C LYS A 201 29.56 12.26 1.11
N ASN A 202 28.44 12.90 1.47
CA ASN A 202 27.29 13.04 0.57
C ASN A 202 27.61 13.88 -0.69
N LYS A 203 28.37 14.96 -0.51
CA LYS A 203 28.81 15.82 -1.61
C LYS A 203 29.80 15.11 -2.52
N LEU A 204 30.71 14.33 -1.95
CA LEU A 204 31.66 13.47 -2.66
C LEU A 204 30.92 12.46 -3.55
N ILE A 205 30.00 11.68 -2.99
CA ILE A 205 29.18 10.70 -3.74
C ILE A 205 28.50 11.37 -4.94
N LYS A 206 27.83 12.51 -4.71
CA LYS A 206 27.17 13.27 -5.78
C LYS A 206 28.15 13.78 -6.84
N LYS A 207 29.36 14.21 -6.45
CA LYS A 207 30.37 14.75 -7.38
C LYS A 207 31.06 13.65 -8.20
N LEU A 208 31.23 12.46 -7.62
CA LEU A 208 31.68 11.25 -8.32
C LEU A 208 30.67 10.82 -9.40
N GLY A 209 29.40 11.19 -9.25
CA GLY A 209 28.35 10.93 -10.24
C GLY A 209 27.40 9.80 -9.84
N LEU A 210 27.51 9.30 -8.60
CA LEU A 210 26.59 8.32 -8.04
C LEU A 210 25.28 9.03 -7.65
N GLU A 211 24.16 8.53 -8.17
CA GLU A 211 22.84 9.06 -7.87
C GLU A 211 22.41 8.74 -6.43
N ALA A 212 21.40 9.44 -5.89
CA ALA A 212 20.85 9.08 -4.59
C ALA A 212 20.08 7.75 -4.70
N ILE A 213 20.28 6.84 -3.74
CA ILE A 213 19.46 5.62 -3.64
C ILE A 213 18.37 5.89 -2.63
N ASP A 214 17.12 5.61 -3.02
CA ASP A 214 16.06 5.47 -2.05
C ASP A 214 16.05 4.05 -1.47
N LEU A 215 16.51 3.95 -0.23
CA LEU A 215 16.54 2.70 0.54
C LEU A 215 15.27 2.52 1.37
N SER A 216 14.30 3.43 1.25
CA SER A 216 13.09 3.38 2.03
C SER A 216 12.13 2.26 1.57
N ASP A 217 11.28 1.86 2.50
CA ASP A 217 10.17 0.94 2.29
C ASP A 217 8.84 1.68 2.02
N LEU A 218 8.92 2.95 1.58
CA LEU A 218 7.76 3.81 1.36
C LEU A 218 7.00 3.45 0.08
N TYR A 219 7.64 2.75 -0.84
CA TYR A 219 7.05 2.34 -2.11
C TYR A 219 6.09 1.14 -1.98
N PHE A 220 6.10 0.39 -0.87
CA PHE A 220 5.14 -0.69 -0.68
C PHE A 220 3.73 -0.12 -0.48
N PRO A 221 2.72 -0.62 -1.22
CA PRO A 221 1.37 -0.08 -1.13
C PRO A 221 0.73 -0.42 0.23
N ILE A 222 0.04 0.57 0.79
CA ILE A 222 -0.68 0.44 2.07
C ILE A 222 -2.17 0.66 1.79
N TYR A 223 -2.96 -0.39 2.05
CA TYR A 223 -4.41 -0.33 1.95
C TYR A 223 -5.01 -0.07 3.31
N THR A 224 -5.73 1.03 3.45
CA THR A 224 -6.23 1.51 4.75
C THR A 224 -7.73 1.34 4.86
N PHE A 225 -8.17 0.63 5.89
CA PHE A 225 -9.54 0.71 6.38
C PHE A 225 -9.63 1.83 7.41
N GLN A 226 -10.50 2.81 7.19
CA GLN A 226 -10.65 3.96 8.08
C GLN A 226 -12.06 4.02 8.63
N TYR A 227 -12.17 4.13 9.96
CA TYR A 227 -13.40 4.50 10.65
C TYR A 227 -13.25 5.89 11.25
N VAL A 228 -14.31 6.69 11.16
CA VAL A 228 -14.48 7.93 11.91
C VAL A 228 -15.83 7.88 12.61
N SER A 229 -15.85 8.24 13.90
CA SER A 229 -17.06 8.19 14.70
C SER A 229 -18.10 9.18 14.19
N PRO A 230 -19.40 8.93 14.45
CA PRO A 230 -20.45 9.87 14.08
C PRO A 230 -20.16 11.28 14.58
N GLY A 231 -19.70 11.44 15.82
CA GLY A 231 -19.33 12.75 16.38
C GLY A 231 -18.07 13.40 15.81
N GLY A 232 -17.33 12.72 14.92
CA GLY A 232 -16.11 13.25 14.28
C GLY A 232 -14.95 13.54 15.23
N ASN A 233 -15.00 13.01 16.46
CA ASN A 233 -14.02 13.24 17.53
C ASN A 233 -13.11 12.04 17.79
N SER A 234 -13.39 10.90 17.16
CA SER A 234 -12.60 9.68 17.32
C SER A 234 -12.52 8.96 15.99
N SER A 235 -11.37 8.35 15.71
CA SER A 235 -11.14 7.60 14.49
C SER A 235 -10.30 6.37 14.79
N SER A 236 -10.41 5.35 13.95
CA SER A 236 -9.56 4.16 14.01
C SER A 236 -9.18 3.76 12.60
N LYS A 237 -7.98 3.23 12.42
CA LYS A 237 -7.51 2.75 11.12
C LYS A 237 -6.84 1.40 11.22
N CYS A 238 -6.92 0.64 10.14
CA CYS A 238 -6.20 -0.61 9.94
C CYS A 238 -5.47 -0.50 8.60
N ASP A 239 -4.15 -0.50 8.67
CA ASP A 239 -3.26 -0.40 7.51
C ASP A 239 -2.75 -1.79 7.15
N ILE A 240 -3.02 -2.22 5.92
CA ILE A 240 -2.53 -3.47 5.34
C ILE A 240 -1.42 -3.12 4.36
N LYS A 241 -0.18 -3.20 4.82
CA LYS A 241 1.02 -3.00 3.98
C LYS A 241 1.32 -4.28 3.21
N LEU A 242 1.37 -4.24 1.89
CA LEU A 242 1.80 -5.37 1.06
C LEU A 242 3.32 -5.31 0.83
N ASN A 243 4.10 -5.47 1.90
CA ASN A 243 5.53 -5.76 1.78
C ASN A 243 5.75 -7.22 1.36
N ILE A 244 7.00 -7.61 1.08
CA ILE A 244 7.36 -8.96 0.60
C ILE A 244 6.73 -10.05 1.48
N GLU A 245 6.91 -9.98 2.80
CA GLU A 245 6.41 -11.01 3.73
C GLU A 245 4.87 -11.10 3.71
N ASN A 246 4.18 -9.97 3.75
CA ASN A 246 2.71 -9.96 3.81
C ASN A 246 2.09 -10.28 2.45
N LEU A 247 2.77 -9.92 1.36
CA LEU A 247 2.38 -10.25 0.00
C LEU A 247 2.49 -11.75 -0.29
N ASP A 248 3.57 -12.41 0.16
CA ASP A 248 3.69 -13.88 0.09
C ASP A 248 2.54 -14.60 0.80
N LYS A 249 2.22 -14.18 2.03
CA LYS A 249 1.08 -14.70 2.79
C LYS A 249 -0.25 -14.45 2.07
N PHE A 250 -0.38 -13.31 1.40
CA PHE A 250 -1.57 -12.97 0.63
C PHE A 250 -1.72 -13.83 -0.64
N ILE A 251 -0.64 -14.04 -1.39
CA ILE A 251 -0.59 -14.93 -2.54
C ILE A 251 -1.00 -16.35 -2.13
N LYS A 252 -0.45 -16.86 -1.03
CA LYS A 252 -0.86 -18.16 -0.48
C LYS A 252 -2.36 -18.21 -0.17
N HIS A 253 -2.90 -17.15 0.45
CA HIS A 253 -4.34 -17.05 0.71
C HIS A 253 -5.17 -17.07 -0.58
N LEU A 254 -4.77 -16.32 -1.62
CA LEU A 254 -5.43 -16.32 -2.92
C LEU A 254 -5.35 -17.68 -3.60
N HIS A 255 -4.18 -18.31 -3.60
CA HIS A 255 -3.97 -19.65 -4.13
C HIS A 255 -4.91 -20.68 -3.48
N ASP A 256 -5.03 -20.66 -2.15
CA ASP A 256 -5.94 -21.55 -1.42
C ASP A 256 -7.41 -21.29 -1.78
N LEU A 257 -7.80 -20.03 -1.97
CA LEU A 257 -9.15 -19.67 -2.43
C LEU A 257 -9.43 -20.13 -3.87
N VAL A 258 -8.47 -19.94 -4.79
CA VAL A 258 -8.59 -20.40 -6.18
C VAL A 258 -8.71 -21.93 -6.22
N LYS A 259 -7.85 -22.63 -5.49
CA LYS A 259 -7.90 -24.09 -5.35
C LYS A 259 -9.24 -24.57 -4.79
N PHE A 260 -9.74 -23.92 -3.73
CA PHE A 260 -11.04 -24.23 -3.17
C PHE A 260 -12.16 -24.02 -4.19
N ARG A 261 -12.17 -22.89 -4.92
CA ARG A 261 -13.18 -22.61 -5.95
C ARG A 261 -13.17 -23.66 -7.06
N LYS A 262 -12.01 -24.23 -7.42
CA LYS A 262 -11.90 -25.31 -8.42
C LYS A 262 -12.31 -26.69 -7.89
N SER A 263 -12.38 -26.89 -6.57
CA SER A 263 -12.75 -28.19 -5.99
C SER A 263 -14.23 -28.50 -6.16
N ILE A 264 -14.61 -29.79 -6.08
CA ILE A 264 -16.02 -30.21 -6.16
C ILE A 264 -16.82 -29.59 -5.01
N GLU A 265 -16.25 -29.52 -3.81
CA GLU A 265 -16.87 -28.91 -2.63
C GLU A 265 -17.10 -27.42 -2.85
N GLY A 266 -16.11 -26.68 -3.38
CA GLY A 266 -16.26 -25.26 -3.69
C GLY A 266 -17.31 -25.01 -4.76
N GLN A 267 -17.30 -25.80 -5.85
CA GLN A 267 -18.31 -25.72 -6.89
C GLN A 267 -19.71 -26.02 -6.35
N ARG A 268 -19.87 -26.97 -5.42
CA ARG A 268 -21.15 -27.20 -4.73
C ARG A 268 -21.55 -26.03 -3.83
N ALA A 269 -20.61 -25.42 -3.12
CA ALA A 269 -20.86 -24.27 -2.25
C ALA A 269 -21.31 -23.02 -3.03
N LEU A 270 -20.87 -22.87 -4.29
CA LEU A 270 -21.34 -21.80 -5.19
C LEU A 270 -22.85 -21.94 -5.54
N MET A 271 -23.44 -23.12 -5.36
CA MET A 271 -24.87 -23.38 -5.62
C MET A 271 -25.78 -22.84 -4.50
N THR A 272 -25.75 -21.52 -4.32
CA THR A 272 -26.54 -20.80 -3.32
C THR A 272 -28.05 -20.92 -3.58
N SER A 273 -28.87 -20.73 -2.54
CA SER A 273 -30.33 -20.73 -2.69
C SER A 273 -30.83 -19.68 -3.69
N ASN A 274 -30.20 -18.50 -3.72
CA ASN A 274 -30.53 -17.45 -4.68
C ASN A 274 -30.23 -17.89 -6.12
N LEU A 275 -29.04 -18.47 -6.36
CA LEU A 275 -28.71 -19.01 -7.68
C LEU A 275 -29.71 -20.10 -8.11
N ARG A 276 -30.09 -21.00 -7.19
CA ARG A 276 -31.08 -22.05 -7.49
C ARG A 276 -32.41 -21.44 -7.94
N GLU A 277 -32.84 -20.36 -7.30
CA GLU A 277 -34.09 -19.69 -7.64
C GLU A 277 -34.01 -18.99 -9.00
N ILE A 278 -32.90 -18.30 -9.29
CA ILE A 278 -32.63 -17.68 -10.60
C ILE A 278 -32.74 -18.73 -11.72
N ILE A 279 -32.13 -19.91 -11.54
CA ILE A 279 -32.21 -20.98 -12.54
C ILE A 279 -33.63 -21.53 -12.70
N LYS A 280 -34.40 -21.67 -11.62
CA LYS A 280 -35.81 -22.06 -11.70
C LYS A 280 -36.64 -21.04 -12.46
N ILE A 281 -36.46 -19.75 -12.18
CA ILE A 281 -37.16 -18.66 -12.87
C ILE A 281 -36.79 -18.67 -14.36
N ARG A 282 -35.49 -18.75 -14.70
CA ARG A 282 -35.01 -18.86 -16.08
C ARG A 282 -35.66 -20.03 -16.82
N ASP A 283 -35.78 -21.16 -16.14
CA ASP A 283 -36.39 -22.38 -16.69
C ASP A 283 -37.91 -22.41 -16.55
N ASN A 284 -38.55 -21.30 -16.14
CA ASN A 284 -39.98 -21.16 -15.92
C ASN A 284 -40.56 -22.27 -15.03
N TYR A 285 -39.86 -22.62 -13.96
CA TYR A 285 -40.19 -23.73 -13.04
C TYR A 285 -40.58 -25.00 -13.78
N THR A 286 -39.83 -25.32 -14.86
CA THR A 286 -40.10 -26.44 -15.75
C THR A 286 -38.89 -27.35 -15.85
N CYS A 287 -39.10 -28.66 -15.77
CA CYS A 287 -38.06 -29.65 -15.97
C CYS A 287 -37.53 -29.59 -17.41
N LYS A 288 -36.24 -29.30 -17.58
CA LYS A 288 -35.59 -29.18 -18.91
C LYS A 288 -35.40 -30.50 -19.65
N LYS A 289 -35.73 -31.63 -19.02
CA LYS A 289 -35.65 -32.97 -19.62
C LYS A 289 -37.01 -33.51 -20.05
N CYS A 290 -38.02 -33.48 -19.18
CA CYS A 290 -39.34 -34.04 -19.47
C CYS A 290 -40.42 -32.99 -19.78
N GLY A 291 -40.13 -31.69 -19.62
CA GLY A 291 -41.07 -30.61 -19.92
C GLY A 291 -42.16 -30.39 -18.87
N LEU A 292 -42.24 -31.19 -17.81
CA LEU A 292 -43.21 -31.00 -16.74
C LEU A 292 -42.88 -29.76 -15.90
N SER A 293 -43.88 -28.91 -15.68
CA SER A 293 -43.82 -27.73 -14.83
C SER A 293 -44.63 -27.90 -13.54
N ILE A 294 -44.44 -26.97 -12.60
CA ILE A 294 -45.26 -26.90 -11.38
C ILE A 294 -46.74 -26.61 -11.65
N ASN A 295 -47.09 -26.11 -12.85
CA ASN A 295 -48.48 -25.91 -13.27
C ASN A 295 -49.14 -27.22 -13.73
N ASP A 296 -48.34 -28.14 -14.28
CA ASP A 296 -48.82 -29.45 -14.73
C ASP A 296 -48.98 -30.41 -13.55
N GLU A 297 -48.05 -30.36 -12.58
CA GLU A 297 -48.06 -31.22 -11.40
C GLU A 297 -47.72 -30.42 -10.14
N LYS A 298 -48.73 -30.17 -9.30
CA LYS A 298 -48.63 -29.29 -8.12
C LYS A 298 -47.61 -29.78 -7.07
N ASN A 299 -47.34 -31.08 -7.03
CA ASN A 299 -46.40 -31.71 -6.10
C ASN A 299 -45.05 -32.07 -6.76
N LEU A 300 -44.72 -31.45 -7.89
CA LEU A 300 -43.48 -31.69 -8.61
C LEU A 300 -42.29 -31.07 -7.88
N LEU A 301 -41.45 -31.91 -7.27
CA LEU A 301 -40.18 -31.45 -6.71
C LEU A 301 -39.16 -31.19 -7.84
N LEU A 302 -38.76 -29.93 -7.96
CA LEU A 302 -37.71 -29.45 -8.87
C LEU A 302 -36.40 -29.22 -8.14
N GLU A 303 -35.33 -29.74 -8.73
CA GLU A 303 -33.96 -29.65 -8.25
C GLU A 303 -33.07 -29.02 -9.34
N ILE A 304 -32.02 -28.33 -8.91
CA ILE A 304 -31.02 -27.78 -9.81
C ILE A 304 -29.86 -28.77 -9.91
N ASP A 305 -29.52 -29.12 -11.13
CA ASP A 305 -28.45 -30.06 -11.44
C ASP A 305 -27.53 -29.50 -12.52
N HIS A 306 -26.29 -29.99 -12.56
CA HIS A 306 -25.32 -29.59 -13.58
C HIS A 306 -25.55 -30.38 -14.87
N ILE A 307 -25.57 -29.69 -16.02
CA ILE A 307 -25.63 -30.31 -17.35
C ILE A 307 -24.41 -31.21 -17.54
N VAL A 308 -23.21 -30.65 -17.36
CA VAL A 308 -21.95 -31.39 -17.21
C VAL A 308 -21.69 -31.57 -15.71
N PRO A 309 -21.71 -32.80 -15.18
CA PRO A 309 -21.44 -33.05 -13.75
C PRO A 309 -20.06 -32.55 -13.31
N LEU A 310 -19.95 -32.12 -12.05
CA LEU A 310 -18.68 -31.68 -11.46
C LEU A 310 -17.57 -32.74 -11.56
N ALA A 311 -17.92 -34.03 -11.38
CA ALA A 311 -16.99 -35.15 -11.50
C ALA A 311 -16.39 -35.33 -12.91
N LYS A 312 -16.96 -34.64 -13.91
CA LYS A 312 -16.52 -34.65 -15.31
C LYS A 312 -16.00 -33.28 -15.76
N GLY A 313 -15.61 -32.43 -14.81
CA GLY A 313 -15.04 -31.11 -15.09
C GLY A 313 -16.06 -29.99 -15.29
N GLY A 314 -17.35 -30.24 -15.06
CA GLY A 314 -18.36 -29.18 -15.10
C GLY A 314 -18.16 -28.15 -13.98
N ILE A 315 -18.57 -26.91 -14.24
CA ILE A 315 -18.53 -25.80 -13.28
C ILE A 315 -19.93 -25.33 -12.89
N THR A 316 -20.08 -24.76 -11.71
CA THR A 316 -21.31 -24.09 -11.26
C THR A 316 -21.38 -22.71 -11.89
N SER A 317 -22.11 -22.63 -13.00
CA SER A 317 -22.42 -21.40 -13.73
C SER A 317 -23.80 -21.55 -14.33
N GLU A 318 -24.53 -20.45 -14.53
CA GLU A 318 -25.92 -20.52 -15.01
C GLU A 318 -26.06 -21.37 -16.28
N ASN A 319 -25.11 -21.23 -17.20
CA ASN A 319 -25.04 -21.96 -18.47
C ASN A 319 -24.87 -23.48 -18.32
N ASN A 320 -24.24 -23.94 -17.24
CA ASN A 320 -24.07 -25.35 -16.93
C ASN A 320 -25.11 -25.87 -15.93
N LEU A 321 -26.06 -25.03 -15.49
CA LEU A 321 -27.13 -25.43 -14.58
C LEU A 321 -28.44 -25.59 -15.32
N GLN A 322 -29.27 -26.52 -14.85
CA GLN A 322 -30.61 -26.76 -15.37
C GLN A 322 -31.55 -27.21 -14.25
N THR A 323 -32.84 -26.88 -14.42
CA THR A 323 -33.92 -27.35 -13.58
C THR A 323 -34.37 -28.74 -14.04
N LEU A 324 -34.34 -29.72 -13.14
CA LEU A 324 -34.83 -31.09 -13.38
C LEU A 324 -35.85 -31.49 -12.30
N CYS A 325 -36.86 -32.28 -12.66
CA CYS A 325 -37.67 -32.94 -11.64
C CYS A 325 -36.89 -34.07 -10.97
N TRP A 326 -37.24 -34.40 -9.73
CA TRP A 326 -36.55 -35.44 -8.94
C TRP A 326 -36.38 -36.78 -9.68
N LYS A 327 -37.37 -37.20 -10.49
CA LYS A 327 -37.30 -38.41 -11.33
C LYS A 327 -36.22 -38.29 -12.40
N CYS A 328 -36.22 -37.17 -13.13
CA CYS A 328 -35.24 -36.89 -14.19
C CYS A 328 -33.82 -36.73 -13.62
N ASN A 329 -33.69 -36.02 -12.50
CA ASN A 329 -32.41 -35.82 -11.83
C ASN A 329 -31.81 -37.16 -11.37
N ARG A 330 -32.59 -37.99 -10.68
CA ARG A 330 -32.19 -39.32 -10.23
C ARG A 330 -31.81 -40.25 -11.40
N SER A 331 -32.52 -40.15 -12.52
CA SER A 331 -32.23 -40.93 -13.74
C SER A 331 -30.92 -40.49 -14.42
N LYS A 332 -30.64 -39.18 -14.44
CA LYS A 332 -29.41 -38.62 -15.02
C LYS A 332 -28.17 -39.03 -14.21
N GLY A 333 -28.19 -38.78 -12.90
CA GLY A 333 -27.02 -38.99 -12.03
C GLY A 333 -25.76 -38.30 -12.57
N SER A 334 -24.63 -39.00 -12.61
CA SER A 334 -23.34 -38.50 -13.11
C SER A 334 -23.14 -38.67 -14.64
N LYS A 335 -24.21 -38.97 -15.38
CA LYS A 335 -24.14 -39.11 -16.84
C LYS A 335 -24.13 -37.75 -17.52
N VAL A 336 -23.42 -37.70 -18.64
CA VAL A 336 -23.47 -36.56 -19.57
C VAL A 336 -24.34 -37.00 -20.72
N GLU A 337 -25.44 -36.30 -20.95
CA GLU A 337 -26.35 -36.61 -22.05
C GLU A 337 -25.93 -35.76 -23.26
N ALA A 338 -25.17 -36.37 -24.18
CA ALA A 338 -24.60 -35.68 -25.34
C ALA A 338 -25.65 -34.92 -26.19
N ARG A 339 -26.86 -35.49 -26.31
CA ARG A 339 -28.01 -34.81 -26.97
C ARG A 339 -28.39 -33.50 -26.28
N GLN A 340 -28.35 -33.45 -24.95
CA GLN A 340 -28.67 -32.25 -24.18
C GLN A 340 -27.59 -31.17 -24.36
N ILE A 341 -26.31 -31.57 -24.43
CA ILE A 341 -25.21 -30.64 -24.71
C ILE A 341 -25.36 -30.01 -26.09
N ILE A 342 -25.58 -30.83 -27.13
CA ILE A 342 -25.73 -30.34 -28.51
C ILE A 342 -26.93 -29.38 -28.62
N PHE A 343 -28.08 -29.76 -28.05
CA PHE A 343 -29.27 -28.90 -28.03
C PHE A 343 -29.02 -27.56 -27.31
N ASN A 344 -28.33 -27.58 -26.16
CA ASN A 344 -28.01 -26.37 -25.41
C ASN A 344 -26.94 -25.50 -26.10
N MET A 345 -26.01 -26.11 -26.85
CA MET A 345 -25.07 -25.37 -27.70
C MET A 345 -25.77 -24.68 -28.87
N GLU A 346 -26.71 -25.35 -29.54
CA GLU A 346 -27.49 -24.79 -30.64
C GLU A 346 -28.37 -23.61 -30.19
N LYS A 347 -28.85 -23.64 -28.95
CA LYS A 347 -29.63 -22.57 -28.31
C LYS A 347 -28.77 -21.43 -27.75
N GLY A 348 -27.44 -21.50 -27.84
CA GLY A 348 -26.52 -20.50 -27.28
C GLY A 348 -26.48 -20.47 -25.74
N ILE A 349 -26.96 -21.53 -25.07
CA ILE A 349 -27.02 -21.63 -23.61
C ILE A 349 -25.65 -22.05 -23.04
N ILE A 350 -24.84 -22.77 -23.82
CA ILE A 350 -23.47 -23.18 -23.46
C ILE A 350 -22.49 -22.51 -24.44
N ASP A 351 -21.50 -21.80 -23.91
CA ASP A 351 -20.47 -21.11 -24.70
C ASP A 351 -19.41 -22.11 -25.20
N LYS A 352 -19.17 -22.13 -26.52
CA LYS A 352 -18.19 -23.03 -27.18
C LYS A 352 -16.76 -22.84 -26.69
N LYS A 353 -16.42 -21.69 -26.10
CA LYS A 353 -15.07 -21.37 -25.61
C LYS A 353 -14.78 -21.81 -24.17
N LYS A 354 -15.77 -22.36 -23.45
CA LYS A 354 -15.69 -22.69 -22.00
C LYS A 354 -15.83 -24.18 -21.68
N LEU A 355 -15.66 -25.06 -22.66
CA LEU A 355 -15.67 -26.52 -22.48
C LEU A 355 -14.27 -27.09 -22.36
#